data_AF-A0A0F8ZRU0-F1
#
_entry.id   AF-A0A0F8ZRU0-F1
#
_cell.length_a   1.000
_cell.length_b   1.000
_cell.length_c   1.000
_cell.angle_alpha   90.00
_cell.angle_beta   90.00
_cell.angle_gamma   90.00
#
_symmetry.space_group_name_H-M   'P 1'
#
loop_
_entity.id
_entity.type
_entity.pdbx_description
1 polymer ?
#
loop_
_entity_poly.entity_id
_entity_poly.type
_entity_poly.pdbx_seq_one_letter_code
_entity_poly.pdbx_strand_id
1 'polypeptide(L)'
;SGPKSRRVENRLAGMDCNPYLGIAASLACGYLGLTQQKDPLPEFKGDAYVGEGDIPQVLGEALDLFEQATDLHEVLGPDFARVYSIVKRAEYEEFLQVISPWEREHLLMNV
;
A
#
# COMPACT_ATOMS: atom_id res chain seq x y z
N SER A 1 -15.91 -15.20 15.41
CA SER A 1 -14.93 -16.31 15.53
C SER A 1 -14.66 -16.61 17.00
N GLY A 2 -14.60 -17.89 17.40
CA GLY A 2 -14.24 -18.29 18.77
C GLY A 2 -12.75 -18.07 19.07
N PRO A 3 -12.29 -18.18 20.34
CA PRO A 3 -10.91 -17.86 20.72
C PRO A 3 -9.83 -18.57 19.91
N LYS A 4 -10.03 -19.87 19.60
CA LYS A 4 -9.08 -20.70 18.83
C LYS A 4 -8.96 -20.32 17.34
N SER A 5 -9.85 -19.45 16.84
CA SER A 5 -9.91 -19.04 15.43
C SER A 5 -10.00 -17.53 15.28
N ARG A 6 -9.69 -16.78 16.35
CA ARG A 6 -9.64 -15.32 16.33
C ARG A 6 -8.45 -14.88 15.50
N ARG A 7 -8.72 -14.05 14.50
CA ARG A 7 -7.73 -13.55 13.54
C ARG A 7 -8.18 -12.18 13.04
N VAL A 8 -7.22 -11.39 12.62
CA VAL A 8 -7.45 -10.19 11.81
C VAL A 8 -7.18 -10.59 10.36
N GLU A 9 -8.10 -10.26 9.47
CA GLU A 9 -7.94 -10.49 8.03
C GLU A 9 -7.54 -9.17 7.38
N ASN A 10 -6.30 -9.08 6.89
CA ASN A 10 -5.86 -7.95 6.07
C ASN A 10 -6.17 -8.25 4.60
N ARG A 11 -7.09 -7.47 4.02
CA ARG A 11 -7.57 -7.64 2.63
C ARG A 11 -6.92 -6.66 1.64
N LEU A 12 -5.91 -5.92 2.07
CA LEU A 12 -5.25 -4.89 1.25
C LEU A 12 -4.27 -5.48 0.23
N ALA A 13 -3.60 -6.58 0.57
CA ALA A 13 -2.59 -7.18 -0.31
C ALA A 13 -3.21 -7.80 -1.57
N GLY A 14 -2.74 -7.38 -2.74
CA GLY A 14 -3.05 -7.97 -4.04
C GLY A 14 -2.26 -9.24 -4.32
N MET A 15 -2.62 -9.93 -5.42
CA MET A 15 -1.96 -11.19 -5.84
C MET A 15 -0.52 -11.00 -6.34
N ASP A 16 -0.18 -9.77 -6.72
CA ASP A 16 1.12 -9.29 -7.17
C ASP A 16 2.06 -8.95 -6.00
N CYS A 17 1.53 -8.91 -4.77
CA CYS A 17 2.33 -8.66 -3.58
C CYS A 17 3.32 -9.81 -3.32
N ASN A 18 4.59 -9.46 -3.05
CA ASN A 18 5.55 -10.44 -2.57
C ASN A 18 5.06 -11.00 -1.21
N PRO A 19 4.84 -12.32 -1.08
CA PRO A 19 4.19 -12.89 0.11
C PRO A 19 5.00 -12.67 1.39
N TYR A 20 6.33 -12.63 1.30
CA TYR A 20 7.19 -12.34 2.44
C TYR A 20 7.07 -10.89 2.89
N LEU A 21 7.08 -9.95 1.93
CA LEU A 21 6.97 -8.52 2.23
C LEU A 21 5.57 -8.16 2.73
N GLY A 22 4.52 -8.75 2.15
CA GLY A 22 3.14 -8.54 2.59
C GLY A 22 2.90 -8.99 4.03
N ILE A 23 3.44 -10.16 4.41
CA ILE A 23 3.39 -10.65 5.80
C ILE A 23 4.25 -9.78 6.71
N ALA A 24 5.49 -9.45 6.31
CA ALA A 24 6.40 -8.64 7.11
C ALA A 24 5.81 -7.25 7.40
N ALA A 25 5.28 -6.56 6.39
CA ALA A 25 4.62 -5.26 6.56
C ALA A 25 3.38 -5.35 7.44
N SER A 26 2.53 -6.39 7.25
CA SER A 26 1.33 -6.58 8.08
C SER A 26 1.69 -6.79 9.56
N LEU A 27 2.72 -7.59 9.84
CA LEU A 27 3.20 -7.81 11.20
C LEU A 27 3.87 -6.57 11.78
N ALA A 28 4.66 -5.83 10.98
CA ALA A 28 5.31 -4.59 11.40
C ALA A 28 4.30 -3.52 11.81
N CYS A 29 3.24 -3.31 11.01
CA CYS A 29 2.17 -2.37 11.37
C CYS A 29 1.43 -2.78 12.66
N GLY A 30 1.15 -4.08 12.82
CA GLY A 30 0.54 -4.60 14.06
C GLY A 30 1.45 -4.43 15.27
N TYR A 31 2.74 -4.71 15.12
CA TYR A 31 3.75 -4.50 16.15
C TYR A 31 3.85 -3.03 16.56
N LEU A 32 3.94 -2.12 15.58
CA LEU A 32 3.98 -0.67 15.84
C LEU A 32 2.74 -0.21 16.61
N GLY A 33 1.54 -0.61 16.16
CA GLY A 33 0.30 -0.27 16.86
C GLY A 33 0.29 -0.73 18.33
N LEU A 34 0.77 -1.94 18.61
CA LEU A 34 0.89 -2.47 19.98
C LEU A 34 1.92 -1.69 20.81
N THR A 35 3.11 -1.44 20.26
CA THR A 35 4.18 -0.72 20.98
C THR A 35 3.82 0.73 21.27
N GLN A 36 3.11 1.38 20.35
CA GLN A 36 2.68 2.77 20.46
C GLN A 36 1.33 2.91 21.18
N GLN A 37 0.72 1.79 21.60
CA GLN A 37 -0.61 1.75 22.22
C GLN A 37 -1.66 2.50 21.40
N LYS A 38 -1.61 2.35 20.07
CA LYS A 38 -2.57 2.96 19.16
C LYS A 38 -3.86 2.15 19.15
N ASP A 39 -4.96 2.80 19.52
CA ASP A 39 -6.28 2.23 19.36
C ASP A 39 -6.69 2.24 17.87
N PRO A 40 -7.32 1.16 17.38
CA PRO A 40 -7.91 1.18 16.05
C PRO A 40 -9.07 2.18 16.01
N LEU A 41 -9.38 2.67 14.81
CA LEU A 41 -10.60 3.42 14.59
C LEU A 41 -11.83 2.55 14.90
N PRO A 42 -12.99 3.17 15.24
CA PRO A 42 -14.25 2.46 15.38
C PRO A 42 -14.57 1.61 14.15
N GLU A 43 -15.29 0.51 14.35
CA GLU A 43 -15.75 -0.32 13.24
C GLU A 43 -16.54 0.50 12.22
N PHE A 44 -16.16 0.40 10.94
CA PHE A 44 -16.94 0.98 9.87
C PHE A 44 -18.22 0.17 9.68
N LYS A 45 -19.36 0.85 9.51
CA LYS A 45 -20.68 0.23 9.31
C LYS A 45 -21.29 0.68 7.98
N GLY A 46 -21.82 -0.29 7.23
CA GLY A 46 -22.46 -0.03 5.94
C GLY A 46 -21.55 -0.41 4.77
N ASP A 47 -21.80 0.23 3.62
CA ASP A 47 -21.05 -0.03 2.40
C ASP A 47 -19.81 0.86 2.32
N ALA A 48 -18.63 0.24 2.28
CA ALA A 48 -17.36 0.93 2.18
C ALA A 48 -17.18 1.68 0.85
N TYR A 49 -17.92 1.31 -0.21
CA TYR A 49 -17.88 2.03 -1.49
C TYR A 49 -18.57 3.39 -1.45
N VAL A 50 -19.36 3.67 -0.41
CA VAL A 50 -20.07 4.94 -0.22
C VAL A 50 -19.28 5.90 0.69
N GLY A 51 -18.22 5.42 1.33
CA GLY A 51 -17.33 6.21 2.19
C GLY A 51 -16.32 7.06 1.42
N GLU A 52 -15.58 7.91 2.15
CA GLU A 52 -14.40 8.59 1.61
C GLU A 52 -13.27 7.58 1.39
N GLY A 53 -12.50 7.76 0.31
CA GLY A 53 -11.40 6.87 -0.04
C GLY A 53 -10.14 7.19 0.77
N ASP A 54 -9.73 6.29 1.66
CA ASP A 54 -8.57 6.47 2.56
C ASP A 54 -7.27 5.81 2.04
N ILE A 55 -7.27 5.31 0.80
CA ILE A 55 -6.14 4.55 0.23
C ILE A 55 -5.62 5.28 -1.03
N PRO A 56 -4.29 5.39 -1.20
CA PRO A 56 -3.67 5.89 -2.42
C PRO A 56 -4.27 5.26 -3.68
N GLN A 57 -4.57 6.10 -4.67
CA GLN A 57 -5.17 5.65 -5.93
C GLN A 57 -4.10 5.27 -6.96
N VAL A 58 -2.88 5.77 -6.79
CA VAL A 58 -1.74 5.47 -7.64
C VAL A 58 -0.50 5.11 -6.82
N LEU A 59 0.41 4.34 -7.44
CA LEU A 59 1.63 3.88 -6.77
C LEU A 59 2.51 5.04 -6.28
N GLY A 60 2.55 6.17 -7.01
CA GLY A 60 3.30 7.35 -6.60
C GLY A 60 2.87 7.87 -5.22
N GLU A 61 1.55 8.04 -5.01
CA GLU A 61 0.99 8.45 -3.72
C GLU A 61 1.30 7.44 -2.60
N ALA A 62 1.23 6.14 -2.90
CA ALA A 62 1.57 5.10 -1.93
C ALA A 62 3.04 5.13 -1.52
N LEU A 63 3.94 5.42 -2.46
CA LEU A 63 5.37 5.57 -2.20
C LEU A 63 5.67 6.84 -1.39
N ASP A 64 4.93 7.94 -1.63
CA ASP A 64 5.08 9.18 -0.85
C ASP A 64 4.67 8.97 0.62
N LEU A 65 3.61 8.20 0.86
CA LEU A 65 3.21 7.79 2.22
C LEU A 65 4.24 6.85 2.85
N PHE A 66 4.75 5.89 2.08
CA PHE A 66 5.76 4.96 2.56
C PHE A 66 7.04 5.69 2.97
N GLU A 67 7.55 6.62 2.16
CA GLU A 67 8.74 7.41 2.47
C GLU A 67 8.65 8.21 3.78
N GLN A 68 7.44 8.66 4.14
CA GLN A 68 7.17 9.37 5.39
C GLN A 68 7.00 8.44 6.60
N ALA A 69 6.79 7.14 6.39
CA ALA A 69 6.55 6.14 7.43
C ALA A 69 7.86 5.66 8.10
N THR A 70 8.61 6.61 8.70
CA THR A 70 9.92 6.35 9.33
C THR A 70 9.88 5.27 10.41
N ASP A 71 8.83 5.22 11.25
CA ASP A 71 8.63 4.14 12.23
C ASP A 71 8.59 2.75 11.60
N LEU A 72 7.97 2.63 10.41
CA LEU A 72 7.92 1.38 9.66
C LEU A 72 9.30 1.03 9.09
N HIS A 73 10.07 2.02 8.66
CA HIS A 73 11.43 1.82 8.18
C HIS A 73 12.36 1.28 9.26
N GLU A 74 12.22 1.75 10.50
CA GLU A 74 13.00 1.22 11.63
C GLU A 74 12.71 -0.27 11.88
N VAL A 75 11.47 -0.72 11.65
CA VAL A 75 11.10 -2.14 11.82
C VAL A 75 11.54 -2.99 10.62
N LEU A 76 11.37 -2.50 9.40
CA LEU A 76 11.72 -3.24 8.17
C LEU A 76 13.22 -3.19 7.84
N GLY A 77 13.96 -2.23 8.40
CA GLY A 77 15.33 -1.92 8.06
C GLY A 77 15.41 -0.67 7.16
N PRO A 78 16.07 0.41 7.61
CA PRO A 78 16.15 1.66 6.85
C PRO A 78 16.77 1.51 5.46
N ASP A 79 17.79 0.66 5.32
CA ASP A 79 18.41 0.37 4.02
C ASP A 79 17.47 -0.39 3.08
N PHE A 80 16.70 -1.34 3.61
CA PHE A 80 15.71 -2.06 2.82
C PHE A 80 14.63 -1.10 2.33
N ALA A 81 14.06 -0.30 3.23
CA ALA A 81 13.02 0.67 2.88
C ALA A 81 13.50 1.67 1.83
N ARG A 82 14.71 2.22 2.00
CA ARG A 82 15.32 3.15 1.05
C ARG A 82 15.48 2.52 -0.33
N VAL A 83 16.06 1.32 -0.42
CA VAL A 83 16.26 0.64 -1.71
C VAL A 83 14.92 0.28 -2.35
N TYR A 84 13.96 -0.19 -1.56
CA TYR A 84 12.62 -0.52 -2.03
C TYR A 84 11.93 0.70 -2.66
N SER A 85 11.93 1.85 -1.98
CA SER A 85 11.37 3.10 -2.51
C SER A 85 12.03 3.52 -3.81
N ILE A 86 13.37 3.50 -3.89
CA ILE A 86 14.11 3.88 -5.10
C ILE A 86 13.71 3.00 -6.29
N VAL A 87 13.69 1.67 -6.10
CA VAL A 87 13.33 0.73 -7.17
C VAL A 87 11.90 0.95 -7.62
N LYS A 88 10.95 1.05 -6.69
CA LYS A 88 9.52 1.23 -7.02
C LYS A 88 9.21 2.59 -7.62
N ARG A 89 9.95 3.64 -7.24
CA ARG A 89 9.85 4.96 -7.87
C ARG A 89 10.32 4.91 -9.32
N ALA A 90 11.45 4.27 -9.59
CA ALA A 90 11.98 4.13 -10.94
C ALA A 90 11.02 3.33 -11.84
N GLU A 91 10.47 2.21 -11.35
CA GLU A 91 9.45 1.43 -12.08
C GLU A 91 8.20 2.28 -12.40
N TYR A 92 7.75 3.09 -11.44
CA TYR A 92 6.58 3.96 -11.62
C TYR A 92 6.84 5.09 -12.63
N GLU A 93 8.00 5.73 -12.56
CA GLU A 93 8.40 6.77 -13.51
C GLU A 93 8.54 6.22 -14.93
N GLU A 94 9.11 5.03 -15.09
CA GLU A 94 9.19 4.34 -16.38
C GLU A 94 7.79 4.03 -16.93
N PHE A 95 6.87 3.55 -16.10
CA PHE A 95 5.48 3.30 -16.49
C PHE A 95 4.80 4.56 -17.02
N LEU A 96 5.00 5.72 -16.38
CA LEU A 96 4.41 6.99 -16.80
C LEU A 96 4.94 7.51 -18.16
N GLN A 97 6.08 7.01 -18.63
CA GLN A 97 6.63 7.37 -19.95
C GLN A 97 5.99 6.57 -21.10
N VAL A 98 5.19 5.53 -20.79
CA VAL A 98 4.58 4.66 -21.79
C VAL A 98 3.22 5.21 -22.23
N ILE A 99 3.08 5.52 -23.51
CA ILE A 99 1.77 5.87 -24.10
C ILE A 99 0.94 4.59 -24.25
N SER A 100 -0.11 4.48 -23.45
CA SER A 100 -1.01 3.35 -23.44
C SER A 100 -1.82 3.22 -24.74
N PRO A 101 -2.29 2.01 -25.09
CA PRO A 101 -3.19 1.82 -26.23
C PRO A 101 -4.45 2.67 -26.15
N TRP A 102 -5.01 2.87 -24.95
CA TRP A 102 -6.19 3.70 -24.74
C TRP A 102 -5.92 5.16 -25.12
N GLU A 103 -4.79 5.73 -24.68
CA GLU A 103 -4.38 7.09 -25.04
C GLU A 103 -4.15 7.21 -26.54
N ARG A 104 -3.56 6.20 -27.18
CA ARG A 104 -3.41 6.19 -28.65
C ARG A 104 -4.77 6.22 -29.34
N GLU A 105 -5.72 5.41 -28.91
CA GLU A 105 -7.05 5.34 -29.52
C GLU A 105 -7.87 6.63 -29.36
N HIS A 106 -7.75 7.29 -28.20
CA HIS A 106 -8.63 8.43 -27.84
C HIS A 106 -7.97 9.81 -27.99
N LEU A 107 -6.64 9.90 -27.94
CA LEU A 107 -5.91 11.17 -27.96
C LEU A 107 -5.13 11.41 -29.25
N LEU A 108 -4.85 10.39 -30.06
CA LEU A 108 -4.39 10.63 -31.44
C LEU A 108 -5.59 11.13 -32.24
N MET A 109 -5.47 12.34 -32.79
CA MET A 109 -6.45 12.81 -33.76
C MET A 109 -6.39 11.91 -34.99
N ASN A 110 -7.48 11.22 -35.29
CA ASN A 110 -7.68 10.58 -36.59
C ASN A 110 -7.69 11.69 -37.65
N VAL A 111 -6.61 11.81 -38.42
CA VAL A 111 -6.55 12.64 -39.63
C VAL A 111 -6.93 11.79 -40.83
#